data_AF-A0AAV6Z381-F1
#
_entry.id   AF-A0AAV6Z381-F1
#
_cell.length_a   1.000
_cell.length_b   1.000
_cell.length_c   1.000
_cell.angle_alpha   90.00
_cell.angle_beta   90.00
_cell.angle_gamma   90.00
#
_symmetry.space_group_name_H-M   'P 1'
#
loop_
_entity.id
_entity.type
_entity.pdbx_description
1 polymer ?
#
loop_
_entity_poly.entity_id
_entity_poly.type
_entity_poly.pdbx_seq_one_letter_code
_entity_poly.pdbx_strand_id
1 'polypeptide(L)'
;PTKPINLSVNKIWTNSLTLSWMEPVNMTGVDKTYNISYENSSGTWTVTSTTTSITLQNLTSGTNYTITVVTVGVRGYRSSAITTSVYTKPMLVKTLEISNVTSNNVTLTWIKPDEYKTSYSYRVQTNVSSSSTMLYNAIVTSESTTITNLTAGETYTFLVYTRAADTITESDPVSNTTCTVPGAVSDFTCSGIQNSTTLNFDWNNPGGHFTSFLFVAANTTTVSINVNFTGQKSYTMQGLNFNTVYTVTMTTLSSCGKPSAMVQKKCKTYNGSPPEPPALTIVTMSPPSPYSFQFTFPEFDASNGLIEAYAVIVSSVNADGKRPSADDLLKTYDDFKSKTSNVYVAVIKNTGASTSQRSLRAATQTVNIGDGSTYRAYRNGPLSPSSSYWVGIVGFTTIIYNQDGLISPEKSLYAPTPYTSSSIDTPIDSAPIIGGVVGGILGVLVVGLLGFFIWRVRRNQEKKPKDTSLPSFKSPLAMSTTSFIGHFEKQKADCNLGFSEEYEKLASVGSRQSKLASELLENKVKNRYTNVLP
;
A
#
# COMPACT_ATOMS: atom_id res chain seq x y z
N PRO A 1 -14.53 68.83 -70.88
CA PRO A 1 -14.93 68.77 -69.45
C PRO A 1 -13.67 68.66 -68.57
N THR A 2 -13.71 69.14 -67.33
CA THR A 2 -12.63 68.94 -66.35
C THR A 2 -12.71 67.53 -65.73
N LYS A 3 -11.60 67.03 -65.16
CA LYS A 3 -11.55 65.68 -64.57
C LYS A 3 -12.15 65.64 -63.16
N PRO A 4 -12.67 64.49 -62.70
CA PRO A 4 -13.06 64.30 -61.30
C PRO A 4 -11.86 64.45 -60.36
N ILE A 5 -12.16 64.78 -59.10
CA ILE A 5 -11.15 65.07 -58.07
C ILE A 5 -11.37 64.12 -56.89
N ASN A 6 -10.32 63.78 -56.13
CA ASN A 6 -10.41 62.98 -54.90
C ASN A 6 -11.17 61.66 -55.07
N LEU A 7 -10.75 60.82 -56.02
CA LEU A 7 -11.29 59.47 -56.15
C LEU A 7 -10.90 58.63 -54.91
N SER A 8 -11.89 58.17 -54.15
CA SER A 8 -11.72 57.36 -52.95
C SER A 8 -12.48 56.04 -53.05
N VAL A 9 -11.91 54.99 -52.46
CA VAL A 9 -12.60 53.71 -52.22
C VAL A 9 -13.15 53.74 -50.80
N ASN A 10 -14.48 53.66 -50.67
CA ASN A 10 -15.15 53.86 -49.38
C ASN A 10 -15.46 52.53 -48.67
N LYS A 11 -15.85 51.51 -49.44
CA LYS A 11 -16.20 50.18 -48.90
C LYS A 11 -15.67 49.10 -49.84
N ILE A 12 -15.10 48.06 -49.25
CA ILE A 12 -14.53 46.91 -49.96
C ILE A 12 -15.20 45.64 -49.44
N TRP A 13 -15.84 44.91 -50.35
CA TRP A 13 -16.46 43.61 -50.10
C TRP A 13 -15.80 42.53 -50.96
N THR A 14 -16.28 41.29 -50.85
CA THR A 14 -15.76 40.16 -51.63
C THR A 14 -16.07 40.27 -53.12
N ASN A 15 -17.25 40.79 -53.47
CA ASN A 15 -17.73 40.89 -54.84
C ASN A 15 -18.15 42.30 -55.28
N SER A 16 -17.89 43.31 -54.45
CA SER A 16 -18.31 44.69 -54.75
C SER A 16 -17.39 45.73 -54.11
N LEU A 17 -17.37 46.92 -54.73
CA LEU A 17 -16.59 48.08 -54.30
C LEU A 17 -17.45 49.33 -54.39
N THR A 18 -17.48 50.15 -53.33
CA THR A 18 -18.12 51.47 -53.37
C THR A 18 -17.07 52.56 -53.52
N LEU A 19 -17.25 53.40 -54.54
CA LEU A 19 -16.36 54.50 -54.89
C LEU A 19 -17.08 55.84 -54.73
N SER A 20 -16.32 56.87 -54.42
CA SER A 20 -16.79 58.25 -54.56
C SER A 20 -15.69 59.16 -55.09
N TRP A 21 -16.11 60.26 -55.71
CA TRP A 21 -15.25 61.34 -56.12
C TRP A 21 -15.95 62.68 -55.88
N MET A 22 -15.20 63.76 -55.99
CA MET A 22 -15.75 65.11 -55.99
C MET A 22 -16.08 65.56 -57.40
N GLU A 23 -17.11 66.39 -57.51
CA GLU A 23 -17.49 67.02 -58.77
C GLU A 23 -16.30 67.80 -59.35
N PRO A 24 -16.04 67.69 -60.67
CA PRO A 24 -14.97 68.43 -61.32
C PRO A 24 -15.13 69.96 -61.18
N VAL A 25 -14.02 70.68 -61.05
CA VAL A 25 -14.02 72.15 -60.99
C VAL A 25 -14.69 72.74 -62.24
N ASN A 26 -15.50 73.79 -62.08
CA ASN A 26 -16.20 74.49 -63.17
C ASN A 26 -17.19 73.64 -63.97
N MET A 27 -17.75 72.58 -63.37
CA MET A 27 -18.77 71.73 -64.01
C MET A 27 -20.11 71.70 -63.26
N THR A 28 -20.30 72.53 -62.24
CA THR A 28 -21.54 72.66 -61.48
C THR A 28 -22.67 73.21 -62.35
N GLY A 29 -23.86 72.59 -62.27
CA GLY A 29 -25.02 72.97 -63.08
C GLY A 29 -24.97 72.57 -64.56
N VAL A 30 -23.90 71.89 -64.99
CA VAL A 30 -23.77 71.36 -66.36
C VAL A 30 -24.15 69.88 -66.39
N ASP A 31 -24.96 69.50 -67.39
CA ASP A 31 -25.29 68.11 -67.68
C ASP A 31 -24.02 67.32 -68.03
N LYS A 32 -23.77 66.27 -67.24
CA LYS A 32 -22.59 65.44 -67.36
C LYS A 32 -22.87 64.04 -66.83
N THR A 33 -22.10 63.10 -67.34
CA THR A 33 -22.03 61.74 -66.80
C THR A 33 -20.58 61.40 -66.50
N TYR A 34 -20.39 60.38 -65.67
CA TYR A 34 -19.09 59.81 -65.38
C TYR A 34 -19.04 58.45 -66.04
N ASN A 35 -18.00 58.20 -66.83
CA ASN A 35 -17.69 56.86 -67.33
C ASN A 35 -16.60 56.26 -66.45
N ILE A 36 -16.91 55.12 -65.83
CA ILE A 36 -16.05 54.39 -64.93
C ILE A 36 -15.62 53.11 -65.65
N SER A 37 -14.33 52.99 -65.94
CA SER A 37 -13.73 51.75 -66.42
C SER A 37 -13.02 51.05 -65.27
N TYR A 38 -13.22 49.75 -65.12
CA TYR A 38 -12.52 48.92 -64.15
C TYR A 38 -11.97 47.70 -64.85
N GLU A 39 -10.71 47.39 -64.59
CA GLU A 39 -10.00 46.31 -65.26
C GLU A 39 -9.22 45.43 -64.29
N ASN A 40 -9.12 44.16 -64.63
CA ASN A 40 -8.23 43.19 -64.01
C ASN A 40 -7.55 42.35 -65.11
N SER A 41 -6.83 41.30 -64.73
CA SER A 41 -6.17 40.39 -65.68
C SER A 41 -7.11 39.69 -66.67
N SER A 42 -8.40 39.58 -66.35
CA SER A 42 -9.41 38.84 -67.12
C SER A 42 -10.18 39.72 -68.11
N GLY A 43 -10.11 41.04 -67.97
CA GLY A 43 -10.77 41.97 -68.90
C GLY A 43 -10.99 43.37 -68.32
N THR A 44 -11.63 44.20 -69.14
CA THR A 44 -12.00 45.58 -68.82
C THR A 44 -13.51 45.74 -68.98
N TRP A 45 -14.15 46.35 -68.00
CA TRP A 45 -15.57 46.63 -67.98
C TRP A 45 -15.81 48.12 -67.80
N THR A 46 -16.95 48.61 -68.30
CA THR A 46 -17.31 50.03 -68.23
C THR A 46 -18.73 50.21 -67.72
N VAL A 47 -18.95 51.21 -66.87
CA VAL A 47 -20.26 51.59 -66.37
C VAL A 47 -20.37 53.10 -66.30
N THR A 48 -21.56 53.63 -66.52
CA THR A 48 -21.82 55.08 -66.45
C THR A 48 -22.60 55.43 -65.19
N SER A 49 -22.25 56.54 -64.54
CA SER A 49 -23.00 57.13 -63.42
C SER A 49 -23.35 58.58 -63.69
N THR A 50 -24.51 59.05 -63.21
CA THR A 50 -24.88 60.47 -63.20
C THR A 50 -24.51 61.15 -61.87
N THR A 51 -24.22 60.37 -60.84
CA THR A 51 -23.82 60.85 -59.51
C THR A 51 -22.31 60.73 -59.32
N THR A 52 -21.79 61.34 -58.25
CA THR A 52 -20.36 61.29 -57.90
C THR A 52 -19.98 60.09 -57.03
N SER A 53 -20.81 59.05 -57.04
CA SER A 53 -20.54 57.78 -56.36
C SER A 53 -21.14 56.63 -57.15
N ILE A 54 -20.53 55.45 -57.01
CA ILE A 54 -21.05 54.22 -57.62
C ILE A 54 -20.64 53.01 -56.80
N THR A 55 -21.47 51.98 -56.83
CA THR A 55 -21.08 50.65 -56.35
C THR A 55 -20.90 49.72 -57.54
N LEU A 56 -19.69 49.23 -57.74
CA LEU A 56 -19.36 48.19 -58.70
C LEU A 56 -19.74 46.84 -58.08
N GLN A 57 -20.45 46.01 -58.84
CA GLN A 57 -20.98 44.71 -58.40
C GLN A 57 -20.41 43.58 -59.27
N ASN A 58 -20.59 42.33 -58.84
CA ASN A 58 -20.16 41.13 -59.56
C ASN A 58 -18.65 41.07 -59.85
N LEU A 59 -17.85 41.61 -58.94
CA LEU A 59 -16.39 41.54 -59.01
C LEU A 59 -15.90 40.18 -58.49
N THR A 60 -14.82 39.66 -59.08
CA THR A 60 -14.09 38.50 -58.53
C THR A 60 -13.40 38.85 -57.21
N SER A 61 -13.41 37.92 -56.26
CA SER A 61 -12.82 38.09 -54.93
C SER A 61 -11.28 38.09 -54.95
N GLY A 62 -10.68 38.74 -53.95
CA GLY A 62 -9.22 38.86 -53.77
C GLY A 62 -8.46 39.29 -55.04
N THR A 63 -9.10 40.08 -55.89
CA THR A 63 -8.60 40.46 -57.21
C THR A 63 -8.35 41.96 -57.24
N ASN A 64 -7.19 42.37 -57.78
CA ASN A 64 -6.88 43.78 -57.97
C ASN A 64 -7.69 44.34 -59.14
N TYR A 65 -8.36 45.46 -58.92
CA TYR A 65 -9.00 46.25 -59.96
C TYR A 65 -8.33 47.61 -60.09
N THR A 66 -7.87 47.93 -61.31
CA THR A 66 -7.48 49.28 -61.69
C THR A 66 -8.74 50.00 -62.17
N ILE A 67 -9.12 51.07 -61.49
CA ILE A 67 -10.37 51.79 -61.72
C ILE A 67 -10.04 53.19 -62.21
N THR A 68 -10.63 53.58 -63.34
CA THR A 68 -10.45 54.88 -63.98
C THR A 68 -11.79 55.59 -64.14
N VAL A 69 -11.86 56.86 -63.74
CA VAL A 69 -13.08 57.68 -63.85
C VAL A 69 -12.82 58.87 -64.76
N VAL A 70 -13.71 59.06 -65.73
CA VAL A 70 -13.66 60.15 -66.70
C VAL A 70 -15.00 60.88 -66.74
N THR A 71 -14.96 62.21 -66.77
CA THR A 71 -16.17 63.03 -66.97
C THR A 71 -16.49 63.14 -68.46
N VAL A 72 -17.73 62.89 -68.82
CA VAL A 72 -18.26 62.97 -70.18
C VAL A 72 -19.31 64.07 -70.23
N GLY A 73 -19.09 65.06 -71.10
CA GLY A 73 -20.06 66.14 -71.32
C GLY A 73 -21.13 65.75 -72.36
N VAL A 74 -22.19 66.56 -72.49
CA VAL A 74 -23.33 66.30 -73.40
C VAL A 74 -22.96 66.04 -74.87
N ARG A 75 -21.83 66.59 -75.34
CA ARG A 75 -21.32 66.39 -76.72
C ARG A 75 -20.37 65.19 -76.86
N GLY A 76 -20.26 64.34 -75.84
CA GLY A 76 -19.40 63.15 -75.83
C GLY A 76 -17.91 63.42 -75.57
N TYR A 77 -17.48 64.69 -75.42
CA TYR A 77 -16.11 65.02 -75.05
C TYR A 77 -15.75 64.48 -73.66
N ARG A 78 -14.54 63.94 -73.54
CA ARG A 78 -14.04 63.27 -72.34
C ARG A 78 -12.96 64.10 -71.66
N SER A 79 -12.90 64.08 -70.34
CA SER A 79 -11.82 64.69 -69.57
C SER A 79 -10.61 63.75 -69.48
N SER A 80 -9.51 64.21 -68.87
CA SER A 80 -8.45 63.31 -68.42
C SER A 80 -8.95 62.38 -67.31
N ALA A 81 -8.38 61.19 -67.19
CA ALA A 81 -8.79 60.21 -66.20
C ALA A 81 -8.18 60.50 -64.81
N ILE A 82 -8.90 60.06 -63.77
CA ILE A 82 -8.33 59.82 -62.44
C ILE A 82 -8.37 58.30 -62.17
N THR A 83 -7.28 57.76 -61.63
CA THR A 83 -7.08 56.30 -61.50
C THR A 83 -6.78 55.93 -60.06
N THR A 84 -7.29 54.78 -59.63
CA THR A 84 -6.91 54.11 -58.37
C THR A 84 -6.84 52.60 -58.56
N SER A 85 -6.17 51.88 -57.67
CA SER A 85 -6.06 50.42 -57.68
C SER A 85 -6.38 49.87 -56.31
N VAL A 86 -7.21 48.82 -56.25
CA VAL A 86 -7.66 48.22 -54.99
C VAL A 86 -7.99 46.75 -55.16
N TYR A 87 -7.68 45.94 -54.14
CA TYR A 87 -8.11 44.55 -54.07
C TYR A 87 -9.51 44.44 -53.47
N THR A 88 -10.36 43.59 -54.06
CA THR A 88 -11.56 43.09 -53.38
C THR A 88 -11.17 42.19 -52.22
N LYS A 89 -12.04 42.05 -51.20
CA LYS A 89 -11.77 41.10 -50.11
C LYS A 89 -11.69 39.67 -50.67
N PRO A 90 -10.73 38.84 -50.25
CA PRO A 90 -10.77 37.42 -50.58
C PRO A 90 -11.91 36.73 -49.84
N MET A 91 -12.37 35.60 -50.35
CA MET A 91 -13.31 34.73 -49.64
C MET A 91 -12.66 34.13 -48.38
N LEU A 92 -13.47 33.89 -47.36
CA LEU A 92 -13.05 33.22 -46.12
C LEU A 92 -12.72 31.75 -46.36
N VAL A 93 -11.83 31.19 -45.52
CA VAL A 93 -11.52 29.76 -45.56
C VAL A 93 -12.78 28.92 -45.32
N LYS A 94 -12.84 27.74 -45.93
CA LYS A 94 -13.93 26.79 -45.67
C LYS A 94 -13.54 25.92 -44.49
N THR A 95 -14.49 25.63 -43.60
CA THR A 95 -14.37 24.65 -42.51
C THR A 95 -13.05 24.70 -41.74
N LEU A 96 -13.01 25.46 -40.63
CA LEU A 96 -11.87 25.42 -39.71
C LEU A 96 -12.02 24.25 -38.74
N GLU A 97 -11.17 23.23 -38.88
CA GLU A 97 -11.14 22.04 -38.04
C GLU A 97 -9.99 22.08 -37.04
N ILE A 98 -10.22 21.43 -35.90
CA ILE A 98 -9.29 21.33 -34.79
C ILE A 98 -8.96 19.86 -34.57
N SER A 99 -7.68 19.54 -34.50
CA SER A 99 -7.17 18.18 -34.25
C SER A 99 -5.95 18.22 -33.33
N ASN A 100 -5.50 17.04 -32.87
CA ASN A 100 -4.30 16.88 -32.03
C ASN A 100 -4.23 17.85 -30.85
N VAL A 101 -5.31 17.92 -30.07
CA VAL A 101 -5.40 18.78 -28.88
C VAL A 101 -4.66 18.11 -27.73
N THR A 102 -3.56 18.70 -27.28
CA THR A 102 -2.79 18.24 -26.12
C THR A 102 -2.83 19.31 -25.02
N SER A 103 -1.95 19.18 -24.02
CA SER A 103 -1.83 20.16 -22.94
C SER A 103 -1.11 21.44 -23.33
N ASN A 104 -0.38 21.47 -24.44
CA ASN A 104 0.39 22.64 -24.85
C ASN A 104 0.33 22.94 -26.35
N ASN A 105 -0.38 22.14 -27.13
CA ASN A 105 -0.51 22.34 -28.56
C ASN A 105 -1.90 21.99 -29.10
N VAL A 106 -2.24 22.63 -30.22
CA VAL A 106 -3.45 22.42 -31.00
C VAL A 106 -3.08 22.50 -32.48
N THR A 107 -3.57 21.56 -33.29
CA THR A 107 -3.41 21.61 -34.75
C THR A 107 -4.69 22.13 -35.39
N LEU A 108 -4.53 23.11 -36.27
CA LEU A 108 -5.60 23.70 -37.06
C LEU A 108 -5.45 23.24 -38.50
N THR A 109 -6.56 22.89 -39.13
CA THR A 109 -6.65 22.56 -40.56
C THR A 109 -7.87 23.26 -41.14
N TRP A 110 -7.74 23.81 -42.35
CA TRP A 110 -8.87 24.43 -43.03
C TRP A 110 -8.87 24.08 -44.51
N ILE A 111 -10.02 24.27 -45.15
CA ILE A 111 -10.18 24.10 -46.59
C ILE A 111 -10.00 25.46 -47.27
N LYS A 112 -9.39 25.45 -48.45
CA LYS A 112 -9.21 26.66 -49.26
C LYS A 112 -10.53 27.41 -49.48
N PRO A 113 -10.50 28.75 -49.50
CA PRO A 113 -11.66 29.55 -49.85
C PRO A 113 -12.14 29.26 -51.28
N ASP A 114 -13.41 29.60 -51.57
CA ASP A 114 -13.86 29.71 -52.95
C ASP A 114 -13.03 30.77 -53.70
N GLU A 115 -12.88 30.59 -55.02
CA GLU A 115 -12.04 31.46 -55.87
C GLU A 115 -10.58 31.60 -55.37
N TYR A 116 -10.05 30.55 -54.74
CA TYR A 116 -8.68 30.52 -54.25
C TYR A 116 -7.66 30.91 -55.33
N LYS A 117 -6.67 31.71 -54.92
CA LYS A 117 -5.51 32.09 -55.74
C LYS A 117 -4.24 31.63 -55.04
N THR A 118 -3.26 31.17 -55.81
CA THR A 118 -1.97 30.69 -55.30
C THR A 118 -1.14 31.77 -54.59
N SER A 119 -1.47 33.04 -54.81
CA SER A 119 -0.87 34.19 -54.13
C SER A 119 -1.44 34.47 -52.74
N TYR A 120 -2.47 33.73 -52.31
CA TYR A 120 -3.08 33.93 -50.99
C TYR A 120 -2.18 33.40 -49.87
N SER A 121 -2.28 34.06 -48.72
CA SER A 121 -1.75 33.59 -47.44
C SER A 121 -2.85 33.62 -46.38
N TYR A 122 -2.59 33.05 -45.21
CA TYR A 122 -3.53 32.99 -44.10
C TYR A 122 -2.94 33.66 -42.88
N ARG A 123 -3.71 34.53 -42.22
CA ARG A 123 -3.35 35.05 -40.90
C ARG A 123 -4.09 34.25 -39.85
N VAL A 124 -3.36 33.67 -38.91
CA VAL A 124 -3.89 32.85 -37.82
C VAL A 124 -3.67 33.59 -36.51
N GLN A 125 -4.77 33.90 -35.84
CA GLN A 125 -4.79 34.58 -34.55
C GLN A 125 -5.34 33.64 -33.48
N THR A 126 -4.67 33.57 -32.33
CA THR A 126 -5.13 32.79 -31.16
C THR A 126 -5.38 33.72 -29.98
N ASN A 127 -6.57 33.65 -29.43
CA ASN A 127 -6.98 34.41 -28.26
C ASN A 127 -7.32 33.48 -27.10
N VAL A 128 -6.98 33.88 -25.86
CA VAL A 128 -7.54 33.28 -24.65
C VAL A 128 -9.03 33.62 -24.61
N SER A 129 -9.91 32.63 -24.49
CA SER A 129 -11.35 32.86 -24.64
C SER A 129 -11.95 33.63 -23.46
N SER A 130 -11.40 33.43 -22.25
CA SER A 130 -11.88 34.08 -21.02
C SER A 130 -11.57 35.58 -20.96
N SER A 131 -10.42 36.01 -21.48
CA SER A 131 -9.95 37.41 -21.42
C SER A 131 -9.91 38.12 -22.77
N SER A 132 -10.15 37.40 -23.87
CA SER A 132 -9.92 37.88 -25.24
C SER A 132 -8.48 38.38 -25.51
N THR A 133 -7.51 37.97 -24.69
CA THR A 133 -6.10 38.36 -24.86
C THR A 133 -5.50 37.60 -26.04
N MET A 134 -4.91 38.33 -26.99
CA MET A 134 -4.21 37.74 -28.13
C MET A 134 -2.85 37.19 -27.70
N LEU A 135 -2.59 35.91 -27.96
CA LEU A 135 -1.34 35.23 -27.63
C LEU A 135 -0.46 34.96 -28.84
N TYR A 136 -1.08 34.69 -29.98
CA TYR A 136 -0.38 34.28 -31.19
C TYR A 136 -1.02 34.97 -32.39
N ASN A 137 -0.19 35.47 -33.29
CA ASN A 137 -0.61 36.06 -34.55
C ASN A 137 0.50 35.80 -35.58
N ALA A 138 0.23 34.95 -36.55
CA ALA A 138 1.22 34.57 -37.56
C ALA A 138 0.61 34.45 -38.95
N ILE A 139 1.46 34.54 -39.96
CA ILE A 139 1.10 34.35 -41.36
C ILE A 139 1.64 33.00 -41.80
N VAL A 140 0.80 32.20 -42.44
CA VAL A 140 1.14 30.89 -43.01
C VAL A 140 0.64 30.80 -44.45
N THR A 141 1.30 29.98 -45.25
CA THR A 141 0.91 29.74 -46.65
C THR A 141 0.26 28.37 -46.87
N SER A 142 0.43 27.45 -45.92
CA SER A 142 -0.22 26.15 -45.86
C SER A 142 -1.63 26.24 -45.27
N GLU A 143 -2.49 25.28 -45.60
CA GLU A 143 -3.86 25.15 -45.07
C GLU A 143 -3.92 24.46 -43.70
N SER A 144 -2.79 24.42 -43.01
CA SER A 144 -2.65 23.87 -41.67
C SER A 144 -1.52 24.56 -40.91
N THR A 145 -1.69 24.65 -39.59
CA THR A 145 -0.65 25.09 -38.67
C THR A 145 -0.84 24.44 -37.30
N THR A 146 0.26 24.23 -36.59
CA THR A 146 0.24 23.77 -35.19
C THR A 146 0.61 24.94 -34.29
N ILE A 147 -0.29 25.27 -33.37
CA ILE A 147 -0.07 26.27 -32.34
C ILE A 147 0.53 25.58 -31.12
N THR A 148 1.68 26.06 -30.65
CA THR A 148 2.42 25.50 -29.51
C THR A 148 2.49 26.49 -28.35
N ASN A 149 3.05 26.06 -27.21
CA ASN A 149 3.21 26.87 -25.99
C ASN A 149 1.88 27.38 -25.42
N LEU A 150 0.83 26.59 -25.56
CA LEU A 150 -0.46 26.86 -24.93
C LEU A 150 -0.42 26.42 -23.45
N THR A 151 -1.24 27.08 -22.62
CA THR A 151 -1.44 26.74 -21.22
C THR A 151 -2.43 25.58 -21.13
N ALA A 152 -2.07 24.53 -20.38
CA ALA A 152 -2.92 23.36 -20.19
C ALA A 152 -4.23 23.70 -19.47
N GLY A 153 -5.32 23.07 -19.89
CA GLY A 153 -6.66 23.26 -19.33
C GLY A 153 -7.30 24.63 -19.59
N GLU A 154 -6.72 25.44 -20.47
CA GLU A 154 -7.26 26.74 -20.89
C GLU A 154 -8.02 26.63 -22.22
N THR A 155 -9.06 27.48 -22.38
CA THR A 155 -9.89 27.51 -23.59
C THR A 155 -9.43 28.61 -24.55
N TYR A 156 -9.13 28.24 -25.79
CA TYR A 156 -8.61 29.13 -26.82
C TYR A 156 -9.57 29.26 -27.99
N THR A 157 -9.70 30.48 -28.50
CA THR A 157 -10.42 30.80 -29.73
C THR A 157 -9.41 31.12 -30.83
N PHE A 158 -9.49 30.37 -31.91
CA PHE A 158 -8.62 30.49 -33.08
C PHE A 158 -9.39 31.19 -34.18
N LEU A 159 -8.77 32.18 -34.83
CA LEU A 159 -9.34 32.92 -35.95
C LEU A 159 -8.42 32.80 -37.15
N VAL A 160 -8.97 32.42 -38.30
CA VAL A 160 -8.22 32.31 -39.56
C VAL A 160 -8.80 33.29 -40.58
N TYR A 161 -7.95 34.15 -41.11
CA TYR A 161 -8.25 35.14 -42.14
C TYR A 161 -7.57 34.74 -43.44
N THR A 162 -8.28 34.82 -44.57
CA THR A 162 -7.65 34.75 -45.89
C THR A 162 -7.09 36.12 -46.23
N ARG A 163 -5.87 36.16 -46.76
CA ARG A 163 -5.17 37.40 -47.10
C ARG A 163 -4.81 37.42 -48.58
N ALA A 164 -5.17 38.51 -49.25
CA ALA A 164 -4.91 38.71 -50.67
C ALA A 164 -3.40 38.95 -50.95
N ALA A 165 -3.04 39.02 -52.23
CA ALA A 165 -1.66 39.15 -52.69
C ALA A 165 -0.98 40.46 -52.24
N ASP A 166 -1.77 41.50 -51.95
CA ASP A 166 -1.28 42.79 -51.45
C ASP A 166 -0.83 42.72 -49.99
N THR A 167 -1.09 41.62 -49.29
CA THR A 167 -0.79 41.43 -47.87
C THR A 167 -1.49 42.45 -46.96
N ILE A 168 -2.52 43.15 -47.42
CA ILE A 168 -3.22 44.14 -46.60
C ILE A 168 -4.70 43.79 -46.55
N THR A 169 -5.26 43.38 -47.68
CA THR A 169 -6.68 43.08 -47.78
C THR A 169 -6.97 41.68 -47.25
N GLU A 170 -7.80 41.60 -46.22
CA GLU A 170 -8.18 40.35 -45.54
C GLU A 170 -9.69 40.08 -45.63
N SER A 171 -10.05 38.81 -45.57
CA SER A 171 -11.43 38.38 -45.37
C SER A 171 -11.90 38.68 -43.94
N ASP A 172 -13.19 38.50 -43.68
CA ASP A 172 -13.64 38.31 -42.30
C ASP A 172 -13.16 36.92 -41.81
N PRO A 173 -12.94 36.73 -40.49
CA PRO A 173 -12.36 35.49 -39.98
C PRO A 173 -13.37 34.35 -39.87
N VAL A 174 -12.87 33.13 -39.99
CA VAL A 174 -13.55 31.93 -39.46
C VAL A 174 -12.96 31.61 -38.10
N SER A 175 -13.82 31.41 -37.10
CA SER A 175 -13.41 31.06 -35.75
C SER A 175 -13.78 29.63 -35.37
N ASN A 176 -12.94 29.03 -34.53
CA ASN A 176 -13.25 27.78 -33.85
C ASN A 176 -12.57 27.80 -32.46
N THR A 177 -13.18 27.13 -31.48
CA THR A 177 -12.77 27.20 -30.08
C THR A 177 -12.58 25.78 -29.54
N THR A 178 -11.48 25.56 -28.80
CA THR A 178 -11.27 24.30 -28.07
C THR A 178 -10.58 24.55 -26.74
N CYS A 179 -10.69 23.58 -25.85
CA CYS A 179 -9.97 23.56 -24.59
C CYS A 179 -8.80 22.59 -24.68
N THR A 180 -7.63 23.06 -24.25
CA THR A 180 -6.45 22.20 -24.12
C THR A 180 -6.65 21.16 -23.02
N VAL A 181 -5.99 20.02 -23.16
CA VAL A 181 -6.03 18.96 -22.15
C VAL A 181 -5.34 19.47 -20.87
N PRO A 182 -5.89 19.28 -19.65
CA PRO A 182 -5.16 19.65 -18.44
C PRO A 182 -3.87 18.85 -18.30
N GLY A 183 -2.88 19.41 -17.59
CA GLY A 183 -1.66 18.68 -17.28
C GLY A 183 -1.96 17.43 -16.45
N ALA A 184 -1.22 16.35 -16.69
CA ALA A 184 -1.24 15.19 -15.81
C ALA A 184 -0.41 15.47 -14.55
N VAL A 185 -0.84 14.93 -13.41
CA VAL A 185 -0.08 15.02 -12.16
C VAL A 185 1.29 14.35 -12.30
N SER A 186 2.29 14.88 -11.61
CA SER A 186 3.60 14.25 -11.50
C SER A 186 3.85 13.72 -10.10
N ASP A 187 4.81 12.80 -9.97
CA ASP A 187 5.29 12.27 -8.69
C ASP A 187 4.17 11.68 -7.82
N PHE A 188 3.18 11.05 -8.46
CA PHE A 188 2.08 10.40 -7.75
C PHE A 188 2.61 9.20 -6.94
N THR A 189 2.48 9.33 -5.63
CA THR A 189 2.84 8.30 -4.65
C THR A 189 1.63 7.93 -3.82
N CYS A 190 1.66 6.70 -3.30
CA CYS A 190 0.53 6.13 -2.62
C CYS A 190 1.01 5.07 -1.64
N SER A 191 0.59 5.17 -0.38
CA SER A 191 1.03 4.32 0.72
C SER A 191 -0.13 3.98 1.66
N GLY A 192 -0.12 2.77 2.21
CA GLY A 192 -1.03 2.40 3.29
C GLY A 192 -0.60 3.04 4.61
N ILE A 193 -1.56 3.51 5.39
CA ILE A 193 -1.32 4.03 6.74
C ILE A 193 -1.34 2.87 7.74
N GLN A 194 -0.39 2.87 8.70
CA GLN A 194 -0.30 1.83 9.73
C GLN A 194 -1.62 1.69 10.49
N ASN A 195 -2.02 0.43 10.73
CA ASN A 195 -3.22 0.04 11.46
C ASN A 195 -4.53 0.65 10.91
N SER A 196 -4.57 0.95 9.60
CA SER A 196 -5.72 1.60 8.96
C SER A 196 -6.10 0.95 7.64
N THR A 197 -7.38 1.03 7.28
CA THR A 197 -7.92 0.66 5.97
C THR A 197 -7.83 1.81 4.96
N THR A 198 -6.89 2.73 5.15
CA THR A 198 -6.78 3.94 4.35
C THR A 198 -5.54 3.91 3.47
N LEU A 199 -5.64 4.60 2.32
CA LEU A 199 -4.48 4.89 1.47
C LEU A 199 -4.24 6.40 1.49
N ASN A 200 -3.01 6.79 1.81
CA ASN A 200 -2.55 8.15 1.63
C ASN A 200 -2.00 8.33 0.22
N PHE A 201 -2.42 9.40 -0.43
CA PHE A 201 -1.96 9.80 -1.76
C PHE A 201 -1.22 11.13 -1.64
N ASP A 202 -0.08 11.24 -2.31
CA ASP A 202 0.70 12.48 -2.41
C ASP A 202 1.13 12.69 -3.87
N TRP A 203 1.07 13.94 -4.35
CA TRP A 203 1.41 14.29 -5.74
C TRP A 203 1.88 15.73 -5.87
N ASN A 204 2.46 16.02 -7.05
CA ASN A 204 2.74 17.38 -7.49
C ASN A 204 1.64 17.87 -8.44
N ASN A 205 1.17 19.10 -8.18
CA ASN A 205 0.13 19.71 -9.00
C ASN A 205 0.62 19.93 -10.44
N PRO A 206 -0.24 19.65 -11.43
CA PRO A 206 0.11 19.89 -12.82
C PRO A 206 0.19 21.39 -13.10
N GLY A 207 0.97 21.76 -14.12
CA GLY A 207 0.96 23.11 -14.65
C GLY A 207 -0.36 23.44 -15.38
N GLY A 208 -0.69 24.73 -15.46
CA GLY A 208 -1.89 25.22 -16.13
C GLY A 208 -3.12 25.28 -15.22
N HIS A 209 -4.32 25.29 -15.83
CA HIS A 209 -5.59 25.45 -15.14
C HIS A 209 -6.31 24.11 -14.97
N PHE A 210 -6.71 23.80 -13.74
CA PHE A 210 -7.49 22.62 -13.40
C PHE A 210 -8.43 22.91 -12.23
N THR A 211 -9.45 22.08 -12.06
CA THR A 211 -10.52 22.28 -11.06
C THR A 211 -10.59 21.16 -10.03
N SER A 212 -10.35 19.92 -10.43
CA SER A 212 -10.47 18.78 -9.52
C SER A 212 -9.60 17.60 -9.96
N PHE A 213 -9.51 16.60 -9.07
CA PHE A 213 -8.88 15.33 -9.34
C PHE A 213 -9.88 14.19 -9.12
N LEU A 214 -9.91 13.24 -10.05
CA LEU A 214 -10.68 12.02 -9.94
C LEU A 214 -9.76 10.87 -9.51
N PHE A 215 -10.08 10.25 -8.38
CA PHE A 215 -9.40 9.06 -7.88
C PHE A 215 -10.30 7.83 -8.06
N VAL A 216 -9.73 6.77 -8.60
CA VAL A 216 -10.41 5.47 -8.70
C VAL A 216 -9.47 4.40 -8.17
N ALA A 217 -9.90 3.69 -7.12
CA ALA A 217 -9.20 2.55 -6.56
C ALA A 217 -9.91 1.26 -6.98
N ALA A 218 -9.22 0.43 -7.77
CA ALA A 218 -9.77 -0.81 -8.31
C ALA A 218 -9.03 -2.04 -7.75
N ASN A 219 -9.79 -3.03 -7.28
CA ASN A 219 -9.31 -4.39 -7.03
C ASN A 219 -10.34 -5.40 -7.56
N THR A 220 -11.51 -5.50 -6.93
CA THR A 220 -12.67 -6.34 -7.33
C THR A 220 -14.00 -5.55 -7.31
N THR A 221 -14.20 -4.72 -6.28
CA THR A 221 -15.18 -3.63 -6.26
C THR A 221 -14.46 -2.32 -6.57
N THR A 222 -14.98 -1.55 -7.52
CA THR A 222 -14.41 -0.25 -7.90
C THR A 222 -14.92 0.82 -6.95
N VAL A 223 -14.02 1.46 -6.20
CA VAL A 223 -14.34 2.65 -5.39
C VAL A 223 -13.84 3.87 -6.15
N SER A 224 -14.75 4.73 -6.59
CA SER A 224 -14.43 5.98 -7.28
C SER A 224 -14.86 7.18 -6.45
N ILE A 225 -13.97 8.14 -6.26
CA ILE A 225 -14.25 9.37 -5.54
C ILE A 225 -13.72 10.54 -6.38
N ASN A 226 -14.61 11.47 -6.70
CA ASN A 226 -14.22 12.76 -7.28
C ASN A 226 -13.96 13.73 -6.13
N VAL A 227 -12.79 14.37 -6.11
CA VAL A 227 -12.45 15.31 -5.06
C VAL A 227 -12.14 16.67 -5.66
N ASN A 228 -12.98 17.64 -5.30
CA ASN A 228 -12.84 19.02 -5.74
C ASN A 228 -11.77 19.71 -4.89
N PHE A 229 -10.62 20.02 -5.50
CA PHE A 229 -9.53 20.72 -4.83
C PHE A 229 -8.83 21.68 -5.79
N THR A 230 -8.56 22.88 -5.29
CA THR A 230 -7.56 23.77 -5.85
C THR A 230 -6.39 23.88 -4.86
N GLY A 231 -5.21 23.41 -5.26
CA GLY A 231 -3.96 23.62 -4.51
C GLY A 231 -3.54 22.55 -3.49
N GLN A 232 -4.40 21.59 -3.14
CA GLN A 232 -4.03 20.49 -2.24
C GLN A 232 -3.13 19.46 -2.96
N LYS A 233 -2.15 18.90 -2.23
CA LYS A 233 -1.13 17.96 -2.75
C LYS A 233 -1.23 16.55 -2.17
N SER A 234 -2.17 16.33 -1.24
CA SER A 234 -2.33 15.06 -0.56
C SER A 234 -3.79 14.76 -0.25
N TYR A 235 -4.15 13.48 -0.23
CA TYR A 235 -5.51 13.03 0.08
C TYR A 235 -5.48 11.65 0.71
N THR A 236 -6.35 11.43 1.70
CA THR A 236 -6.49 10.12 2.36
C THR A 236 -7.82 9.48 1.97
N MET A 237 -7.75 8.39 1.22
CA MET A 237 -8.91 7.60 0.82
C MET A 237 -9.30 6.63 1.94
N GLN A 238 -10.59 6.60 2.27
CA GLN A 238 -11.17 5.77 3.32
C GLN A 238 -12.13 4.71 2.75
N GLY A 239 -12.55 3.77 3.60
CA GLY A 239 -13.53 2.74 3.23
C GLY A 239 -12.96 1.61 2.36
N LEU A 240 -11.67 1.31 2.49
CA LEU A 240 -11.02 0.19 1.82
C LEU A 240 -10.94 -1.03 2.76
N ASN A 241 -10.36 -2.12 2.27
CA ASN A 241 -10.12 -3.34 3.05
C ASN A 241 -8.66 -3.43 3.50
N PHE A 242 -8.39 -4.10 4.63
CA PHE A 242 -7.02 -4.37 5.10
C PHE A 242 -6.26 -5.32 4.16
N ASN A 243 -4.93 -5.27 4.18
CA ASN A 243 -4.02 -6.16 3.43
C ASN A 243 -4.37 -6.32 1.93
N THR A 244 -4.97 -5.29 1.33
CA THR A 244 -5.58 -5.37 0.01
C THR A 244 -4.82 -4.50 -0.98
N VAL A 245 -4.50 -5.07 -2.15
CA VAL A 245 -3.80 -4.35 -3.22
C VAL A 245 -4.83 -3.66 -4.13
N TYR A 246 -4.73 -2.34 -4.25
CA TYR A 246 -5.54 -1.53 -5.15
C TYR A 246 -4.68 -0.98 -6.28
N THR A 247 -5.23 -1.00 -7.49
CA THR A 247 -4.74 -0.19 -8.60
C THR A 247 -5.45 1.16 -8.54
N VAL A 248 -4.71 2.18 -8.13
CA VAL A 248 -5.24 3.54 -7.98
C VAL A 248 -4.90 4.33 -9.25
N THR A 249 -5.92 4.87 -9.90
CA THR A 249 -5.77 5.80 -11.02
C THR A 249 -6.16 7.21 -10.59
N MET A 250 -5.36 8.18 -10.98
CA MET A 250 -5.57 9.59 -10.76
C MET A 250 -5.68 10.31 -12.09
N THR A 251 -6.74 11.12 -12.26
CA THR A 251 -6.99 11.92 -13.47
C THR A 251 -7.26 13.36 -13.08
N THR A 252 -6.60 14.30 -13.75
CA THR A 252 -6.84 15.74 -13.56
C THR A 252 -7.99 16.18 -14.44
N LEU A 253 -8.92 16.97 -13.88
CA LEU A 253 -10.05 17.54 -14.60
C LEU A 253 -9.88 19.05 -14.70
N SER A 254 -10.12 19.59 -15.90
CA SER A 254 -10.13 21.03 -16.14
C SER A 254 -11.53 21.62 -15.98
N SER A 255 -11.60 22.96 -15.92
CA SER A 255 -12.86 23.72 -15.88
C SER A 255 -13.74 23.47 -17.10
N CYS A 256 -13.13 23.12 -18.23
CA CYS A 256 -13.83 22.75 -19.46
C CYS A 256 -14.23 21.27 -19.55
N GLY A 257 -14.01 20.49 -18.48
CA GLY A 257 -14.43 19.08 -18.39
C GLY A 257 -13.56 18.08 -19.17
N LYS A 258 -12.41 18.50 -19.72
CA LYS A 258 -11.47 17.59 -20.39
C LYS A 258 -10.61 16.86 -19.34
N PRO A 259 -10.47 15.53 -19.41
CA PRO A 259 -9.57 14.79 -18.54
C PRO A 259 -8.13 14.81 -19.06
N SER A 260 -7.15 14.81 -18.15
CA SER A 260 -5.73 14.59 -18.49
C SER A 260 -5.44 13.11 -18.78
N ALA A 261 -4.19 12.81 -19.15
CA ALA A 261 -3.71 11.44 -19.17
C ALA A 261 -3.74 10.86 -17.75
N MET A 262 -4.30 9.65 -17.60
CA MET A 262 -4.40 9.00 -16.30
C MET A 262 -3.02 8.55 -15.80
N VAL A 263 -2.78 8.75 -14.51
CA VAL A 263 -1.60 8.25 -13.80
C VAL A 263 -2.03 7.09 -12.91
N GLN A 264 -1.34 5.96 -12.99
CA GLN A 264 -1.71 4.76 -12.24
C GLN A 264 -0.60 4.29 -11.30
N LYS A 265 -0.97 3.86 -10.11
CA LYS A 265 -0.07 3.26 -9.12
C LYS A 265 -0.75 2.09 -8.41
N LYS A 266 0.00 1.01 -8.19
CA LYS A 266 -0.43 -0.07 -7.31
C LYS A 266 -0.04 0.25 -5.88
N CYS A 267 -1.00 0.17 -4.97
CA CYS A 267 -0.80 0.42 -3.55
C CYS A 267 -1.40 -0.71 -2.74
N LYS A 268 -0.87 -0.93 -1.55
CA LYS A 268 -1.40 -1.91 -0.62
C LYS A 268 -1.77 -1.22 0.69
N THR A 269 -2.97 -1.48 1.19
CA THR A 269 -3.37 -1.07 2.55
C THR A 269 -2.59 -1.87 3.59
N TYR A 270 -2.50 -1.33 4.81
CA TYR A 270 -1.76 -2.00 5.88
C TYR A 270 -2.48 -3.27 6.36
N ASN A 271 -1.77 -4.12 7.10
CA ASN A 271 -2.40 -5.29 7.73
C ASN A 271 -3.34 -4.82 8.85
N GLY A 272 -4.45 -5.52 9.03
CA GLY A 272 -5.34 -5.34 10.18
C GLY A 272 -5.12 -6.45 11.20
N SER A 273 -5.69 -6.31 12.40
CA SER A 273 -5.86 -7.47 13.29
C SER A 273 -6.65 -8.57 12.56
N PRO A 274 -6.36 -9.86 12.82
CA PRO A 274 -7.20 -10.93 12.30
C PRO A 274 -8.67 -10.65 12.61
N PRO A 275 -9.62 -11.07 11.75
CA PRO A 275 -11.03 -11.03 12.07
C PRO A 275 -11.32 -11.74 13.39
N GLU A 276 -12.34 -11.29 14.11
CA GLU A 276 -12.66 -11.82 15.43
C GLU A 276 -12.96 -13.33 15.34
N PRO A 277 -12.11 -14.18 15.94
CA PRO A 277 -12.25 -15.62 15.77
C PRO A 277 -13.43 -16.14 16.62
N PRO A 278 -14.12 -17.20 16.15
CA PRO A 278 -15.18 -17.86 16.91
C PRO A 278 -14.63 -18.58 18.15
N ALA A 279 -15.54 -19.04 19.02
CA ALA A 279 -15.18 -19.86 20.17
C ALA A 279 -14.48 -21.16 19.72
N LEU A 280 -13.43 -21.54 20.45
CA LEU A 280 -12.62 -22.72 20.13
C LEU A 280 -13.42 -24.00 20.30
N THR A 281 -13.48 -24.82 19.25
CA THR A 281 -13.92 -26.22 19.35
C THR A 281 -12.68 -27.08 19.52
N ILE A 282 -12.30 -27.33 20.77
CA ILE A 282 -11.12 -28.15 21.05
C ILE A 282 -11.48 -29.63 20.98
N VAL A 283 -10.73 -30.37 20.16
CA VAL A 283 -10.66 -31.83 20.27
C VAL A 283 -9.46 -32.15 21.16
N THR A 284 -9.73 -32.58 22.39
CA THR A 284 -8.69 -33.06 23.30
C THR A 284 -8.18 -34.40 22.79
N MET A 285 -6.86 -34.52 22.64
CA MET A 285 -6.21 -35.80 22.38
C MET A 285 -5.78 -36.39 23.73
N SER A 286 -5.68 -37.73 23.80
CA SER A 286 -5.27 -38.43 25.02
C SER A 286 -4.02 -37.78 25.63
N PRO A 287 -4.05 -37.36 26.92
CA PRO A 287 -2.95 -36.62 27.53
C PRO A 287 -1.69 -37.49 27.58
N PRO A 288 -0.54 -37.01 27.06
CA PRO A 288 0.67 -37.81 26.96
C PRO A 288 1.38 -38.02 28.31
N SER A 289 1.10 -37.19 29.32
CA SER A 289 1.66 -37.32 30.67
C SER A 289 0.77 -36.62 31.72
N PRO A 290 0.95 -36.87 33.04
CA PRO A 290 0.24 -36.12 34.08
C PRO A 290 0.61 -34.63 34.16
N TYR A 291 1.62 -34.19 33.40
CA TYR A 291 2.12 -32.81 33.39
C TYR A 291 1.91 -32.09 32.05
N SER A 292 1.21 -32.71 31.09
CA SER A 292 1.03 -32.16 29.75
C SER A 292 -0.30 -32.58 29.12
N PHE A 293 -0.81 -31.76 28.20
CA PHE A 293 -1.95 -32.12 27.37
C PHE A 293 -1.74 -31.66 25.93
N GLN A 294 -2.46 -32.30 25.00
CA GLN A 294 -2.45 -31.96 23.59
C GLN A 294 -3.87 -31.60 23.12
N PHE A 295 -3.96 -30.57 22.30
CA PHE A 295 -5.21 -30.14 21.71
C PHE A 295 -5.03 -29.63 20.28
N THR A 296 -6.13 -29.60 19.54
CA THR A 296 -6.16 -29.04 18.18
C THR A 296 -7.16 -27.90 18.05
N PHE A 297 -6.85 -26.92 17.20
CA PHE A 297 -7.74 -25.80 16.88
C PHE A 297 -7.71 -25.46 15.38
N PRO A 298 -8.76 -24.83 14.82
CA PRO A 298 -8.79 -24.43 13.42
C PRO A 298 -7.84 -23.24 13.13
N GLU A 299 -7.38 -23.10 11.89
CA GLU A 299 -6.62 -21.93 11.47
C GLU A 299 -7.43 -20.61 11.57
N PHE A 300 -6.71 -19.51 11.82
CA PHE A 300 -7.29 -18.16 11.85
C PHE A 300 -7.62 -17.67 10.45
N ASP A 301 -8.67 -16.84 10.33
CA ASP A 301 -8.96 -16.14 9.07
C ASP A 301 -7.84 -15.14 8.76
N ALA A 302 -7.23 -15.28 7.57
CA ALA A 302 -6.14 -14.46 7.06
C ALA A 302 -6.60 -13.31 6.14
N SER A 303 -7.91 -13.00 6.11
CA SER A 303 -8.48 -11.95 5.25
C SER A 303 -7.92 -10.55 5.52
N ASN A 304 -7.57 -10.23 6.78
CA ASN A 304 -6.95 -8.95 7.15
C ASN A 304 -5.42 -8.92 7.08
N GLY A 305 -4.78 -10.04 6.72
CA GLY A 305 -3.33 -10.21 6.82
C GLY A 305 -2.93 -11.67 6.90
N LEU A 306 -1.76 -12.03 6.38
CA LEU A 306 -1.20 -13.36 6.66
C LEU A 306 -0.95 -13.48 8.16
N ILE A 307 -1.39 -14.60 8.75
CA ILE A 307 -1.10 -14.91 10.15
C ILE A 307 0.38 -15.26 10.25
N GLU A 308 1.17 -14.47 10.97
CA GLU A 308 2.62 -14.65 11.19
C GLU A 308 2.92 -15.64 12.31
N ALA A 309 2.09 -15.62 13.35
CA ALA A 309 2.23 -16.47 14.52
C ALA A 309 0.89 -16.61 15.27
N TYR A 310 0.85 -17.60 16.16
CA TYR A 310 -0.14 -17.67 17.22
C TYR A 310 0.52 -17.90 18.58
N ALA A 311 -0.10 -17.39 19.64
CA ALA A 311 0.27 -17.65 21.02
C ALA A 311 -0.86 -18.43 21.72
N VAL A 312 -0.49 -19.37 22.57
CA VAL A 312 -1.43 -20.14 23.40
C VAL A 312 -1.30 -19.68 24.85
N ILE A 313 -2.41 -19.29 25.44
CA ILE A 313 -2.51 -18.79 26.81
C ILE A 313 -3.25 -19.82 27.63
N VAL A 314 -2.66 -20.18 28.76
CA VAL A 314 -3.20 -21.21 29.66
C VAL A 314 -3.61 -20.53 30.97
N SER A 315 -4.82 -20.81 31.43
CA SER A 315 -5.37 -20.34 32.70
C SER A 315 -5.60 -21.50 33.67
N SER A 316 -5.21 -21.34 34.94
CA SER A 316 -5.53 -22.28 36.03
C SER A 316 -6.87 -22.00 36.72
N VAL A 317 -7.53 -20.90 36.36
CA VAL A 317 -8.84 -20.51 36.89
C VAL A 317 -9.88 -20.51 35.79
N ASN A 318 -11.14 -20.68 36.17
CA ASN A 318 -12.24 -20.63 35.23
C ASN A 318 -12.27 -19.28 34.49
N ALA A 319 -12.06 -19.36 33.19
CA ALA A 319 -12.01 -18.21 32.28
C ALA A 319 -13.04 -18.34 31.14
N ASP A 320 -14.03 -19.23 31.28
CA ASP A 320 -15.07 -19.47 30.27
C ASP A 320 -15.68 -18.15 29.75
N GLY A 321 -15.78 -18.05 28.42
CA GLY A 321 -16.31 -16.90 27.70
C GLY A 321 -15.45 -15.63 27.74
N LYS A 322 -14.42 -15.56 28.59
CA LYS A 322 -13.48 -14.43 28.62
C LYS A 322 -12.50 -14.54 27.46
N ARG A 323 -11.94 -13.41 27.03
CA ARG A 323 -10.84 -13.38 26.06
C ARG A 323 -9.55 -12.98 26.76
N PRO A 324 -8.39 -13.56 26.36
CA PRO A 324 -7.11 -13.09 26.84
C PRO A 324 -6.92 -11.59 26.67
N SER A 325 -6.42 -10.95 27.71
CA SER A 325 -6.15 -9.51 27.75
C SER A 325 -4.75 -9.17 27.20
N ALA A 326 -4.50 -7.87 26.96
CA ALA A 326 -3.16 -7.40 26.62
C ALA A 326 -2.13 -7.68 27.75
N ASP A 327 -2.57 -7.64 29.01
CA ASP A 327 -1.70 -7.96 30.17
C ASP A 327 -1.39 -9.46 30.27
N ASP A 328 -2.33 -10.32 29.84
CA ASP A 328 -2.13 -11.78 29.81
C ASP A 328 -0.98 -12.17 28.88
N LEU A 329 -0.79 -11.41 27.78
CA LEU A 329 0.31 -11.60 26.83
C LEU A 329 1.69 -11.32 27.45
N LEU A 330 1.76 -10.59 28.55
CA LEU A 330 3.01 -10.27 29.23
C LEU A 330 3.40 -11.31 30.30
N LYS A 331 2.50 -12.25 30.64
CA LYS A 331 2.71 -13.20 31.74
C LYS A 331 3.52 -14.42 31.29
N THR A 332 4.53 -14.77 32.08
CA THR A 332 5.45 -15.90 31.85
C THR A 332 5.11 -17.09 32.73
N TYR A 333 5.71 -18.25 32.43
CA TYR A 333 5.54 -19.44 33.27
C TYR A 333 6.11 -19.27 34.68
N ASP A 334 7.13 -18.43 34.85
CA ASP A 334 7.70 -18.17 36.18
C ASP A 334 6.73 -17.34 37.04
N ASP A 335 5.99 -16.41 36.43
CA ASP A 335 4.87 -15.70 37.07
C ASP A 335 3.75 -16.66 37.48
N PHE A 336 3.42 -17.59 36.59
CA PHE A 336 2.41 -18.62 36.85
C PHE A 336 2.82 -19.56 37.99
N LYS A 337 4.07 -20.04 37.98
CA LYS A 337 4.60 -20.97 38.99
C LYS A 337 4.76 -20.31 40.36
N SER A 338 5.12 -19.03 40.39
CA SER A 338 5.19 -18.23 41.62
C SER A 338 3.81 -17.76 42.13
N LYS A 339 2.73 -18.08 41.39
CA LYS A 339 1.34 -17.70 41.68
C LYS A 339 1.11 -16.18 41.68
N THR A 340 1.95 -15.41 40.99
CA THR A 340 1.71 -13.98 40.76
C THR A 340 0.68 -13.76 39.65
N SER A 341 0.50 -14.75 38.77
CA SER A 341 -0.52 -14.78 37.73
C SER A 341 -1.20 -16.14 37.66
N ASN A 342 -2.50 -16.17 37.35
CA ASN A 342 -3.22 -17.41 37.05
C ASN A 342 -3.12 -17.81 35.57
N VAL A 343 -2.57 -16.92 34.73
CA VAL A 343 -2.40 -17.12 33.29
C VAL A 343 -0.95 -16.98 32.88
N TYR A 344 -0.56 -17.68 31.83
CA TYR A 344 0.71 -17.46 31.15
C TYR A 344 0.63 -17.81 29.67
N VAL A 345 1.51 -17.19 28.88
CA VAL A 345 1.73 -17.59 27.49
C VAL A 345 2.61 -18.84 27.49
N ALA A 346 2.02 -19.97 27.11
CA ALA A 346 2.68 -21.27 27.13
C ALA A 346 3.47 -21.53 25.85
N VAL A 347 2.87 -21.27 24.69
CA VAL A 347 3.47 -21.58 23.38
C VAL A 347 3.34 -20.37 22.47
N ILE A 348 4.40 -20.07 21.73
CA ILE A 348 4.35 -19.19 20.56
C ILE A 348 4.85 -19.99 19.38
N LYS A 349 4.06 -20.03 18.31
CA LYS A 349 4.42 -20.72 17.09
C LYS A 349 4.34 -19.76 15.91
N ASN A 350 5.46 -19.56 15.23
CA ASN A 350 5.48 -18.89 13.95
C ASN A 350 4.89 -19.83 12.90
N THR A 351 3.91 -19.35 12.15
CA THR A 351 3.22 -20.12 11.11
C THR A 351 4.03 -20.17 9.81
N GLY A 352 5.02 -19.29 9.64
CA GLY A 352 5.91 -19.24 8.48
C GLY A 352 5.17 -18.89 7.18
N ALA A 353 5.86 -18.27 6.23
CA ALA A 353 5.32 -18.06 4.89
C ALA A 353 5.29 -19.40 4.12
N SER A 354 4.33 -20.28 4.44
CA SER A 354 4.15 -21.51 3.69
C SER A 354 3.37 -21.21 2.41
N THR A 355 4.12 -20.76 1.41
CA THR A 355 3.73 -20.78 0.00
C THR A 355 3.50 -22.24 -0.40
N SER A 356 2.45 -22.48 -1.20
CA SER A 356 2.10 -23.70 -1.93
C SER A 356 1.16 -24.74 -1.24
N GLN A 357 -0.06 -24.80 -1.81
CA GLN A 357 -0.96 -25.96 -1.87
C GLN A 357 -1.15 -26.77 -0.58
N ARG A 358 -1.98 -26.27 0.35
CA ARG A 358 -2.66 -27.14 1.32
C ARG A 358 -4.09 -27.42 0.88
N SER A 359 -4.44 -28.70 0.92
CA SER A 359 -5.70 -29.31 0.52
C SER A 359 -6.93 -28.69 1.18
N LEU A 360 -8.09 -28.79 0.51
CA LEU A 360 -9.47 -28.41 0.90
C LEU A 360 -10.02 -29.00 2.24
N ARG A 361 -9.18 -29.46 3.17
CA ARG A 361 -9.58 -29.75 4.55
C ARG A 361 -9.25 -28.55 5.42
N ALA A 362 -10.17 -28.15 6.30
CA ALA A 362 -9.89 -27.17 7.34
C ALA A 362 -8.61 -27.58 8.06
N ALA A 363 -7.53 -26.85 7.85
CA ALA A 363 -6.25 -27.17 8.44
C ALA A 363 -6.35 -26.90 9.95
N THR A 364 -6.13 -27.96 10.73
CA THR A 364 -6.10 -27.88 12.19
C THR A 364 -4.66 -27.83 12.65
N GLN A 365 -4.39 -27.04 13.67
CA GLN A 365 -3.09 -26.87 14.30
C GLN A 365 -3.07 -27.67 15.60
N THR A 366 -2.08 -28.54 15.78
CA THR A 366 -1.89 -29.35 17.00
C THR A 366 -0.86 -28.70 17.90
N VAL A 367 -1.18 -28.56 19.19
CA VAL A 367 -0.30 -27.94 20.19
C VAL A 367 -0.17 -28.83 21.41
N ASN A 368 1.07 -28.94 21.90
CA ASN A 368 1.40 -29.61 23.16
C ASN A 368 1.67 -28.56 24.23
N ILE A 369 1.05 -28.71 25.40
CA ILE A 369 1.28 -27.86 26.57
C ILE A 369 1.99 -28.67 27.65
N GLY A 370 3.01 -28.11 28.28
CA GLY A 370 3.77 -28.76 29.35
C GLY A 370 4.98 -29.58 28.91
N ASP A 371 5.47 -29.40 27.69
CA ASP A 371 6.59 -30.16 27.11
C ASP A 371 7.99 -29.58 27.43
N GLY A 372 8.06 -28.44 28.12
CA GLY A 372 9.30 -27.77 28.50
C GLY A 372 9.92 -26.91 27.40
N SER A 373 9.28 -26.79 26.22
CA SER A 373 9.78 -25.95 25.14
C SER A 373 9.89 -24.47 25.54
N THR A 374 10.78 -23.73 24.90
CA THR A 374 10.98 -22.29 25.16
C THR A 374 10.99 -21.53 23.84
N TYR A 375 10.47 -20.31 23.86
CA TYR A 375 10.52 -19.40 22.73
C TYR A 375 10.65 -17.97 23.24
N ARG A 376 11.80 -17.34 22.94
CA ARG A 376 12.19 -16.03 23.48
C ARG A 376 12.11 -16.04 25.01
N ALA A 377 11.35 -15.12 25.61
CA ALA A 377 11.15 -15.03 27.06
C ALA A 377 10.11 -16.02 27.62
N TYR A 378 9.41 -16.78 26.76
CA TYR A 378 8.33 -17.66 27.18
C TYR A 378 8.78 -19.12 27.30
N ARG A 379 8.19 -19.83 28.27
CA ARG A 379 8.47 -21.24 28.57
C ARG A 379 7.17 -22.03 28.70
N ASN A 380 7.06 -23.15 27.99
CA ASN A 380 5.97 -24.12 28.09
C ASN A 380 6.24 -25.10 29.23
N GLY A 381 6.28 -24.62 30.47
CA GLY A 381 6.68 -25.42 31.63
C GLY A 381 5.63 -26.49 32.03
N PRO A 382 6.03 -27.51 32.81
CA PRO A 382 5.15 -28.62 33.18
C PRO A 382 3.93 -28.16 33.98
N LEU A 383 2.78 -28.77 33.72
CA LEU A 383 1.53 -28.49 34.43
C LEU A 383 1.44 -29.27 35.74
N SER A 384 0.51 -28.88 36.60
CA SER A 384 0.20 -29.62 37.83
C SER A 384 -0.68 -30.85 37.50
N PRO A 385 -0.41 -32.03 38.08
CA PRO A 385 -1.29 -33.19 37.97
C PRO A 385 -2.67 -32.92 38.57
N SER A 386 -3.68 -33.66 38.10
CA SER A 386 -5.05 -33.58 38.63
C SER A 386 -5.60 -32.15 38.71
N SER A 387 -5.27 -31.31 37.73
CA SER A 387 -5.64 -29.89 37.68
C SER A 387 -6.38 -29.56 36.39
N SER A 388 -7.30 -28.61 36.48
CA SER A 388 -8.16 -28.17 35.38
C SER A 388 -7.62 -26.88 34.77
N TYR A 389 -7.52 -26.83 33.44
CA TYR A 389 -6.99 -25.69 32.70
C TYR A 389 -7.93 -25.19 31.61
N TRP A 390 -7.89 -23.89 31.34
CA TRP A 390 -8.60 -23.25 30.24
C TRP A 390 -7.61 -22.68 29.25
N VAL A 391 -7.91 -22.79 27.96
CA VAL A 391 -6.99 -22.37 26.89
C VAL A 391 -7.61 -21.30 26.02
N GLY A 392 -6.88 -20.21 25.83
CA GLY A 392 -7.19 -19.16 24.85
C GLY A 392 -6.06 -19.08 23.82
N ILE A 393 -6.39 -18.74 22.59
CA ILE A 393 -5.40 -18.64 21.50
C ILE A 393 -5.45 -17.23 20.94
N VAL A 394 -4.28 -16.64 20.72
CA VAL A 394 -4.14 -15.31 20.15
C VAL A 394 -3.45 -15.44 18.80
N GLY A 395 -4.16 -15.10 17.73
CA GLY A 395 -3.61 -15.07 16.37
C GLY A 395 -3.02 -13.70 16.07
N PHE A 396 -1.87 -13.66 15.40
CA PHE A 396 -1.16 -12.43 15.07
C PHE A 396 -0.97 -12.30 13.56
N THR A 397 -1.47 -11.21 12.96
CA THR A 397 -1.08 -10.80 11.60
C THR A 397 0.24 -10.03 11.60
N THR A 398 0.61 -9.45 12.75
CA THR A 398 1.93 -8.87 12.97
C THR A 398 2.28 -9.04 14.44
N ILE A 399 3.40 -9.71 14.73
CA ILE A 399 3.87 -9.92 16.11
C ILE A 399 5.18 -9.17 16.36
N ILE A 400 5.15 -8.21 17.27
CA ILE A 400 6.30 -7.40 17.67
C ILE A 400 6.67 -7.74 19.11
N TYR A 401 7.97 -7.80 19.40
CA TYR A 401 8.49 -8.09 20.73
C TYR A 401 9.16 -6.84 21.32
N ASN A 402 9.06 -6.68 22.63
CA ASN A 402 9.79 -5.70 23.42
C ASN A 402 11.27 -6.11 23.57
N GLN A 403 12.09 -5.23 24.14
CA GLN A 403 13.53 -5.49 24.33
C GLN A 403 13.81 -6.65 25.31
N ASP A 404 12.88 -6.92 26.23
CA ASP A 404 12.90 -8.05 27.18
C ASP A 404 12.53 -9.39 26.54
N GLY A 405 12.10 -9.40 25.27
CA GLY A 405 11.69 -10.59 24.53
C GLY A 405 10.23 -11.00 24.73
N LEU A 406 9.44 -10.24 25.51
CA LEU A 406 7.99 -10.41 25.64
C LEU A 406 7.27 -9.80 24.43
N ILE A 407 6.05 -10.28 24.15
CA ILE A 407 5.17 -9.71 23.12
C ILE A 407 4.85 -8.26 23.51
N SER A 408 4.83 -7.37 22.53
CA SER A 408 4.43 -5.97 22.67
C SER A 408 2.97 -5.82 22.20
N PRO A 409 1.97 -5.81 23.11
CA PRO A 409 0.57 -5.78 22.71
C PRO A 409 0.21 -4.48 21.98
N GLU A 410 0.84 -3.36 22.35
CA GLU A 410 0.58 -2.05 21.74
C GLU A 410 1.07 -1.93 20.29
N LYS A 411 2.10 -2.71 19.93
CA LYS A 411 2.73 -2.68 18.59
C LYS A 411 2.33 -3.87 17.71
N SER A 412 1.65 -4.86 18.29
CA SER A 412 1.24 -6.08 17.59
C SER A 412 -0.21 -5.97 17.11
N LEU A 413 -0.52 -6.65 16.03
CA LEU A 413 -1.88 -6.77 15.50
C LEU A 413 -2.38 -8.19 15.74
N TYR A 414 -3.38 -8.32 16.59
CA TYR A 414 -3.82 -9.62 17.09
C TYR A 414 -5.32 -9.69 17.37
N ALA A 415 -5.81 -10.92 17.41
CA ALA A 415 -7.17 -11.24 17.80
C ALA A 415 -7.18 -12.47 18.73
N PRO A 416 -7.60 -12.31 19.99
CA PRO A 416 -7.72 -13.43 20.92
C PRO A 416 -9.02 -14.20 20.69
N THR A 417 -9.01 -15.52 20.82
CA THR A 417 -10.23 -16.34 20.94
C THR A 417 -10.78 -16.24 22.36
N PRO A 418 -12.07 -16.52 22.59
CA PRO A 418 -12.53 -16.87 23.93
C PRO A 418 -11.73 -18.06 24.47
N TYR A 419 -11.53 -18.11 25.79
CA TYR A 419 -11.08 -19.33 26.45
C TYR A 419 -12.09 -20.45 26.22
N THR A 420 -11.63 -21.70 26.34
CA THR A 420 -12.49 -22.89 26.23
C THR A 420 -13.69 -22.85 27.17
N SER A 421 -14.82 -23.43 26.77
CA SER A 421 -16.00 -23.53 27.66
C SER A 421 -15.85 -24.62 28.71
N SER A 422 -15.18 -25.72 28.38
CA SER A 422 -14.83 -26.79 29.32
C SER A 422 -13.35 -26.71 29.71
N SER A 423 -13.05 -27.17 30.93
CA SER A 423 -11.67 -27.38 31.35
C SER A 423 -11.03 -28.56 30.62
N ILE A 424 -9.71 -28.50 30.50
CA ILE A 424 -8.85 -29.60 30.10
C ILE A 424 -8.15 -30.08 31.36
N ASP A 425 -8.46 -31.31 31.77
CA ASP A 425 -7.96 -31.87 33.02
C ASP A 425 -6.68 -32.69 32.78
N THR A 426 -5.67 -32.47 33.61
CA THR A 426 -4.45 -33.28 33.59
C THR A 426 -4.64 -34.60 34.35
N PRO A 427 -4.07 -35.72 33.89
CA PRO A 427 -4.13 -37.00 34.59
C PRO A 427 -3.57 -36.94 36.01
N ILE A 428 -4.00 -37.88 36.86
CA ILE A 428 -3.42 -38.12 38.17
C ILE A 428 -1.99 -38.63 37.99
N ASP A 429 -1.04 -38.09 38.75
CA ASP A 429 0.31 -38.63 38.84
C ASP A 429 0.29 -39.94 39.62
N SER A 430 0.42 -41.06 38.92
CA SER A 430 0.40 -42.40 39.51
C SER A 430 1.73 -42.78 40.16
N ALA A 431 2.83 -42.07 39.90
CA ALA A 431 4.16 -42.45 40.40
C ALA A 431 4.28 -42.40 41.94
N PRO A 432 3.79 -41.37 42.67
CA PRO A 432 3.80 -41.35 44.12
C PRO A 432 2.88 -42.41 44.74
N ILE A 433 1.75 -42.71 44.10
CA ILE A 433 0.77 -43.69 44.57
C ILE A 433 1.34 -45.10 44.44
N ILE A 434 1.94 -45.43 43.29
CA ILE A 434 2.62 -46.71 43.06
C ILE A 434 3.80 -46.85 44.03
N GLY A 435 4.60 -45.79 44.23
CA GLY A 435 5.69 -45.79 45.20
C GLY A 435 5.22 -46.03 46.64
N GLY A 436 4.12 -45.39 47.05
CA GLY A 436 3.52 -45.56 48.37
C GLY A 436 2.94 -46.95 48.60
N VAL A 437 2.24 -47.51 47.62
CA VAL A 437 1.66 -48.87 47.71
C VAL A 437 2.75 -49.93 47.67
N VAL A 438 3.73 -49.82 46.78
CA VAL A 438 4.86 -50.75 46.68
C VAL A 438 5.73 -50.67 47.95
N GLY A 439 6.03 -49.45 48.42
CA GLY A 439 6.75 -49.23 49.67
C GLY A 439 6.00 -49.76 50.90
N GLY A 440 4.68 -49.57 50.95
CA GLY A 440 3.83 -50.11 52.01
C GLY A 440 3.78 -51.64 52.02
N ILE A 441 3.60 -52.27 50.85
CA ILE A 441 3.59 -53.73 50.70
C ILE A 441 4.97 -54.32 51.04
N LEU A 442 6.06 -53.70 50.59
CA LEU A 442 7.43 -54.10 50.96
C LEU A 442 7.68 -53.94 52.47
N GLY A 443 7.21 -52.85 53.07
CA GLY A 443 7.29 -52.63 54.52
C GLY A 443 6.56 -53.72 55.32
N VAL A 444 5.33 -54.06 54.92
CA VAL A 444 4.54 -55.15 55.56
C VAL A 444 5.19 -56.51 55.35
N LEU A 445 5.76 -56.79 54.17
CA LEU A 445 6.49 -58.03 53.90
C LEU A 445 7.76 -58.14 54.75
N VAL A 446 8.52 -57.06 54.93
CA VAL A 446 9.70 -57.04 55.81
C VAL A 446 9.31 -57.26 57.26
N VAL A 447 8.25 -56.60 57.75
CA VAL A 447 7.73 -56.80 59.12
C VAL A 447 7.20 -58.22 59.30
N GLY A 448 6.50 -58.76 58.29
CA GLY A 448 6.03 -60.15 58.29
C GLY A 448 7.17 -61.17 58.30
N LEU A 449 8.23 -60.94 57.52
CA LEU A 449 9.43 -61.78 57.49
C LEU A 449 10.21 -61.70 58.81
N LEU A 450 10.34 -60.51 59.41
CA LEU A 450 10.93 -60.32 60.74
C LEU A 450 10.12 -61.04 61.82
N GLY A 451 8.78 -60.90 61.79
CA GLY A 451 7.87 -61.61 62.69
C GLY A 451 7.97 -63.13 62.53
N PHE A 452 8.04 -63.63 61.29
CA PHE A 452 8.24 -65.04 61.00
C PHE A 452 9.61 -65.55 61.49
N PHE A 453 10.68 -64.77 61.34
CA PHE A 453 12.00 -65.11 61.87
C PHE A 453 11.99 -65.18 63.40
N ILE A 454 11.40 -64.20 64.08
CA ILE A 454 11.27 -64.20 65.55
C ILE A 454 10.43 -65.40 66.02
N TRP A 455 9.33 -65.70 65.34
CA TRP A 455 8.48 -66.85 65.65
C TRP A 455 9.23 -68.18 65.46
N ARG A 456 10.01 -68.31 64.38
CA ARG A 456 10.83 -69.49 64.10
C ARG A 456 11.95 -69.69 65.12
N VAL A 457 12.57 -68.61 65.59
CA VAL A 457 13.59 -68.65 66.65
C VAL A 457 12.97 -69.08 67.99
N ARG A 458 11.77 -68.57 68.35
CA ARG A 458 11.06 -68.98 69.57
C ARG A 458 10.62 -70.44 69.54
N ARG A 459 10.13 -70.94 68.41
CA ARG A 459 9.65 -72.33 68.27
C ARG A 459 10.77 -73.37 68.41
N ASN A 460 12.02 -72.99 68.15
CA ASN A 460 13.17 -73.88 68.31
C ASN A 460 13.73 -73.95 69.74
N GLN A 461 13.22 -73.14 70.69
CA GLN A 461 13.67 -73.19 72.10
C GLN A 461 12.88 -74.17 72.99
N GLU A 462 11.80 -74.78 72.50
CA GLU A 462 11.00 -75.74 73.30
C GLU A 462 11.49 -77.19 73.17
N LYS A 463 12.75 -77.50 73.54
CA LYS A 463 13.16 -78.88 73.94
C LYS A 463 14.38 -78.88 74.88
N LYS A 464 14.16 -78.83 76.20
CA LYS A 464 14.92 -79.58 77.26
C LYS A 464 14.40 -79.26 78.69
N PRO A 465 14.44 -80.20 79.66
CA PRO A 465 13.80 -80.07 80.97
C PRO A 465 14.71 -79.56 82.11
N LYS A 466 14.06 -79.19 83.22
CA LYS A 466 14.51 -78.47 84.46
C LYS A 466 15.48 -79.26 85.36
N ASP A 467 16.34 -78.54 86.12
CA ASP A 467 16.44 -78.67 87.60
C ASP A 467 17.23 -77.54 88.34
N THR A 468 16.55 -77.05 89.38
CA THR A 468 16.80 -76.44 90.72
C THR A 468 18.22 -76.10 91.27
N SER A 469 18.39 -74.86 91.78
CA SER A 469 18.79 -74.43 93.17
C SER A 469 19.70 -73.17 93.28
N LEU A 470 19.35 -72.27 94.22
CA LEU A 470 20.07 -71.08 94.75
C LEU A 470 20.96 -71.47 95.98
N PRO A 471 21.77 -70.62 96.69
CA PRO A 471 21.75 -69.14 96.82
C PRO A 471 23.10 -68.37 97.05
N SER A 472 23.01 -67.03 97.20
CA SER A 472 23.63 -66.21 98.28
C SER A 472 24.78 -65.21 97.97
N PHE A 473 24.42 -63.92 98.06
CA PHE A 473 25.09 -62.76 98.70
C PHE A 473 26.53 -62.30 98.35
N LYS A 474 26.67 -61.05 97.87
CA LYS A 474 27.17 -59.85 98.60
C LYS A 474 27.51 -58.69 97.63
N SER A 475 26.96 -57.50 97.90
CA SER A 475 27.45 -56.17 97.47
C SER A 475 28.63 -55.73 98.39
N PRO A 476 29.30 -54.55 98.27
CA PRO A 476 29.05 -53.35 97.42
C PRO A 476 30.32 -52.70 96.79
N LEU A 477 30.17 -51.68 95.94
CA LEU A 477 30.84 -50.36 96.05
C LEU A 477 30.47 -49.41 94.89
N ALA A 478 30.67 -48.12 95.13
CA ALA A 478 30.05 -46.95 94.51
C ALA A 478 30.82 -46.28 93.35
N MET A 479 30.19 -45.25 92.76
CA MET A 479 30.77 -44.05 92.08
C MET A 479 31.09 -44.22 90.57
N SER A 480 30.87 -43.28 89.63
CA SER A 480 30.24 -41.95 89.50
C SER A 480 30.03 -41.65 88.00
N THR A 481 29.07 -40.79 87.68
CA THR A 481 28.82 -40.17 86.37
C THR A 481 29.99 -39.32 85.87
N THR A 482 30.59 -39.66 84.72
CA THR A 482 31.28 -38.79 83.74
C THR A 482 32.00 -39.71 82.74
N SER A 483 31.57 -39.82 81.49
CA SER A 483 32.20 -39.10 80.38
C SER A 483 31.46 -39.46 79.09
N PHE A 484 30.45 -38.67 78.73
CA PHE A 484 29.75 -38.70 77.44
C PHE A 484 30.52 -37.89 76.36
N ILE A 485 31.79 -37.55 76.62
CA ILE A 485 32.60 -36.63 75.81
C ILE A 485 33.61 -37.38 74.92
N GLY A 486 34.00 -38.62 75.25
CA GLY A 486 34.99 -39.37 74.46
C GLY A 486 34.46 -39.99 73.15
N HIS A 487 33.15 -40.18 73.00
CA HIS A 487 32.57 -40.77 71.78
C HIS A 487 32.15 -39.72 70.75
N PHE A 488 31.94 -38.46 71.17
CA PHE A 488 31.51 -37.37 70.30
C PHE A 488 32.66 -36.71 69.53
N GLU A 489 33.89 -36.75 70.06
CA GLU A 489 35.06 -36.20 69.37
C GLU A 489 35.62 -37.10 68.25
N LYS A 490 35.26 -38.39 68.21
CA LYS A 490 35.71 -39.32 67.14
C LYS A 490 34.87 -39.26 65.86
N GLN A 491 33.73 -38.55 65.86
CA GLN A 491 32.87 -38.39 64.67
C GLN A 491 32.86 -36.96 64.08
N LYS A 492 33.66 -36.03 64.63
CA LYS A 492 33.67 -34.62 64.22
C LYS A 492 34.91 -34.19 63.39
N ALA A 493 35.71 -35.14 62.89
CA ALA A 493 36.99 -34.86 62.23
C ALA A 493 37.04 -35.03 60.70
N ASP A 494 35.95 -35.36 60.00
CA ASP A 494 35.95 -35.44 58.51
C ASP A 494 34.85 -34.58 57.85
N CYS A 495 34.71 -33.35 58.34
CA CYS A 495 34.06 -32.27 57.61
C CYS A 495 35.10 -31.18 57.30
N ASN A 496 35.73 -31.24 56.14
CA ASN A 496 36.02 -30.01 55.39
C ASN A 496 36.26 -30.27 53.91
N LEU A 497 35.51 -29.52 53.11
CA LEU A 497 35.69 -29.36 51.67
C LEU A 497 37.09 -28.85 51.34
N GLY A 498 37.70 -29.44 50.31
CA GLY A 498 38.90 -28.93 49.65
C GLY A 498 39.07 -29.64 48.31
N PHE A 499 38.54 -29.03 47.25
CA PHE A 499 38.68 -29.45 45.86
C PHE A 499 40.15 -29.75 45.52
N SER A 500 40.42 -30.88 44.87
CA SER A 500 41.57 -30.94 43.97
C SER A 500 41.12 -30.42 42.61
N GLU A 501 41.74 -29.33 42.18
CA GLU A 501 41.67 -28.72 40.83
C GLU A 501 42.21 -29.67 39.71
N GLU A 502 42.21 -30.99 39.91
CA GLU A 502 42.77 -31.97 38.98
C GLU A 502 41.72 -32.74 38.16
N TYR A 503 40.42 -32.53 38.41
CA TYR A 503 39.34 -33.14 37.62
C TYR A 503 38.75 -32.24 36.52
N GLU A 504 39.29 -31.04 36.33
CA GLU A 504 38.80 -30.05 35.36
C GLU A 504 39.60 -30.00 34.03
N LYS A 505 40.24 -31.10 33.64
CA LYS A 505 40.88 -31.25 32.31
C LYS A 505 40.70 -32.65 31.67
N LEU A 506 39.53 -33.26 31.80
CA LEU A 506 39.18 -34.41 30.96
C LEU A 506 38.50 -33.92 29.67
N ALA A 507 39.34 -33.54 28.71
CA ALA A 507 38.95 -33.44 27.31
C ALA A 507 38.52 -34.83 26.81
N SER A 508 37.51 -34.90 25.93
CA SER A 508 37.09 -36.15 25.29
C SER A 508 38.18 -36.67 24.35
N VAL A 509 39.10 -37.47 24.86
CA VAL A 509 40.15 -38.10 24.04
C VAL A 509 39.56 -39.33 23.34
N GLY A 510 39.05 -39.11 22.13
CA GLY A 510 38.95 -40.07 21.03
C GLY A 510 38.40 -41.47 21.34
N SER A 511 37.15 -41.71 20.96
CA SER A 511 36.47 -43.02 20.90
C SER A 511 37.06 -44.02 19.87
N ARG A 512 38.35 -43.90 19.53
CA ARG A 512 39.04 -44.66 18.48
C ARG A 512 40.32 -45.35 18.95
N GLN A 513 40.41 -45.76 20.21
CA GLN A 513 41.50 -46.62 20.68
C GLN A 513 41.08 -48.09 20.67
N SER A 514 41.96 -48.95 20.12
CA SER A 514 41.70 -50.39 20.05
C SER A 514 41.79 -51.04 21.44
N LYS A 515 41.09 -52.16 21.64
CA LYS A 515 41.09 -52.95 22.89
C LYS A 515 42.50 -53.28 23.42
N LEU A 516 43.50 -53.39 22.54
CA LEU A 516 44.89 -53.64 22.93
C LEU A 516 45.52 -52.53 23.79
N ALA A 517 44.99 -51.30 23.75
CA ALA A 517 45.50 -50.18 24.54
C ALA A 517 45.14 -50.25 26.04
N SER A 518 44.06 -50.97 26.41
CA SER A 518 43.70 -51.20 27.82
C SER A 518 44.62 -52.21 28.51
N GLU A 519 45.37 -53.00 27.73
CA GLU A 519 46.21 -54.10 28.20
C GLU A 519 47.69 -53.68 28.39
N LEU A 520 48.06 -52.45 28.01
CA LEU A 520 49.38 -51.88 28.27
C LEU A 520 49.66 -51.80 29.77
N LEU A 521 50.90 -52.10 30.16
CA LEU A 521 51.31 -52.23 31.57
C LEU A 521 51.05 -50.93 32.36
N GLU A 522 51.24 -49.77 31.71
CA GLU A 522 51.00 -48.46 32.31
C GLU A 522 49.51 -48.16 32.58
N ASN A 523 48.60 -48.75 31.81
CA ASN A 523 47.15 -48.52 31.90
C ASN A 523 46.43 -49.54 32.79
N LYS A 524 47.06 -50.70 33.03
CA LYS A 524 46.48 -51.80 33.80
C LYS A 524 46.17 -51.42 35.26
N VAL A 525 47.00 -50.56 35.85
CA VAL A 525 46.81 -50.06 37.23
C VAL A 525 45.71 -49.00 37.33
N LYS A 526 45.31 -48.38 36.22
CA LYS A 526 44.26 -47.35 36.18
C LYS A 526 42.88 -47.91 35.86
N ASN A 527 42.80 -49.15 35.39
CA ASN A 527 41.54 -49.83 35.11
C ASN A 527 41.05 -50.65 36.31
N ARG A 528 40.01 -50.15 36.98
CA ARG A 528 39.30 -50.89 38.04
C ARG A 528 38.56 -52.12 37.50
N TYR A 529 38.24 -52.13 36.20
CA TYR A 529 37.66 -53.25 35.47
C TYR A 529 38.37 -53.41 34.13
N THR A 530 38.86 -54.60 33.80
CA THR A 530 39.62 -54.91 32.57
C THR A 530 38.89 -54.63 31.25
N ASN A 531 37.58 -54.39 31.31
CA ASN A 531 36.70 -54.24 30.15
C ASN A 531 36.18 -52.80 29.99
N VAL A 532 36.62 -51.88 30.86
CA VAL A 532 36.23 -50.47 30.83
C VAL A 532 37.52 -49.68 30.74
N LEU A 533 37.76 -49.08 29.58
CA LEU A 533 38.80 -48.07 29.39
C LEU A 533 38.42 -46.82 30.21
N PRO A 534 39.40 -46.07 30.76
CA PRO A 534 39.11 -44.78 31.39
C PRO A 534 38.50 -43.80 30.38
#